data_AF-A0A943HEJ9-F1
#
_entry.id   AF-A0A943HEJ9-F1
#
_cell.length_a   1.000
_cell.length_b   1.000
_cell.length_c   1.000
_cell.angle_alpha   90.00
_cell.angle_beta   90.00
_cell.angle_gamma   90.00
#
_symmetry.space_group_name_H-M   'P 1'
#
loop_
_entity.id
_entity.type
_entity.pdbx_description
1 polymer ?
#
loop_
_entity_poly.entity_id
_entity_poly.type
_entity_poly.pdbx_seq_one_letter_code
_entity_poly.pdbx_strand_id
1 'polypeptide(L)'
;MEDSMLSILTNFGCHFGCSYCVYRDNKINIPYTNVDTFGWDELEKELKSHKGELVSVSGGGDPLYNYEKNIKFYNRLLILLEKYDCKLELHTSIIDTNFDYSDCERVVFHFTMPNQISMLEMMAKGKKIDLYLPKHVRVVYVVQEHYSKHLINEIVKEVDNSSWVNELSFRQMINKNGQTTYYLHDYLKEGHKGNWYYIEQNDYNEYFVQNHLECEYLKIK
;
A
#
# COMPACT_ATOMS: atom_id res chain seq x y z
N MET A 1 -19.32 3.23 -6.89
CA MET A 1 -18.82 1.90 -6.49
C MET A 1 -17.32 2.02 -6.62
N GLU A 2 -16.58 1.91 -5.52
CA GLU A 2 -15.16 1.59 -5.66
C GLU A 2 -15.14 0.14 -6.15
N ASP A 3 -14.59 -0.07 -7.34
CA ASP A 3 -14.48 -1.40 -7.90
C ASP A 3 -13.57 -2.23 -6.97
N SER A 4 -14.04 -3.43 -6.61
CA SER A 4 -13.24 -4.41 -5.85
C SER A 4 -11.96 -4.70 -6.62
N MET A 5 -10.82 -4.62 -5.94
CA MET A 5 -9.52 -4.87 -6.54
C MET A 5 -8.89 -6.12 -5.92
N LEU A 6 -8.28 -6.97 -6.76
CA LEU A 6 -7.43 -8.05 -6.27
C LEU A 6 -6.20 -7.48 -5.55
N SER A 7 -6.00 -7.89 -4.31
CA SER A 7 -4.85 -7.53 -3.49
C SER A 7 -4.05 -8.76 -3.09
N ILE A 8 -2.86 -8.90 -3.66
CA ILE A 8 -1.92 -9.95 -3.33
C ILE A 8 -1.24 -9.57 -2.01
N LEU A 9 -1.52 -10.32 -0.96
CA LEU A 9 -0.91 -10.13 0.35
C LEU A 9 0.42 -10.87 0.44
N THR A 10 1.48 -10.12 0.71
CA THR A 10 2.82 -10.65 0.95
C THR A 10 3.25 -10.44 2.41
N ASN A 11 4.13 -11.29 2.90
CA ASN A 11 4.79 -11.12 4.19
C ASN A 11 6.24 -11.57 4.07
N PHE A 12 7.11 -10.66 3.64
CA PHE A 12 8.56 -10.88 3.63
C PHE A 12 9.23 -10.52 4.97
N GLY A 13 8.45 -10.00 5.92
CA GLY A 13 8.91 -9.38 7.14
C GLY A 13 8.50 -7.91 7.22
N CYS A 14 8.88 -7.25 8.32
CA CYS A 14 8.48 -5.88 8.61
C CYS A 14 9.64 -5.12 9.27
N HIS A 15 9.74 -3.82 8.99
CA HIS A 15 10.69 -2.91 9.63
C HIS A 15 10.12 -2.25 10.92
N PHE A 16 8.86 -2.56 11.28
CA PHE A 16 8.17 -2.15 12.49
C PHE A 16 8.04 -0.63 12.72
N GLY A 17 8.06 0.18 11.66
CA GLY A 17 7.93 1.64 11.76
C GLY A 17 6.53 2.15 12.11
N CYS A 18 5.51 1.29 12.08
CA CYS A 18 4.10 1.67 12.27
C CYS A 18 3.64 1.50 13.73
N SER A 19 3.17 2.58 14.35
CA SER A 19 2.49 2.55 15.66
C SER A 19 1.07 1.95 15.58
N TYR A 20 0.43 2.00 14.42
CA TYR A 20 -0.98 1.64 14.17
C TYR A 20 -1.17 0.30 13.43
N CYS A 21 -0.20 -0.61 13.49
CA CYS A 21 -0.18 -1.81 12.65
C CYS A 21 -1.38 -2.74 12.93
N VAL A 22 -2.33 -2.81 11.99
CA VAL A 22 -3.56 -3.59 12.15
C VAL A 22 -3.28 -5.08 12.30
N TYR A 23 -2.29 -5.63 11.58
CA TYR A 23 -1.93 -7.05 11.64
C TYR A 23 -1.39 -7.44 13.02
N ARG A 24 -0.39 -6.69 13.50
CA ARG A 24 0.24 -6.91 14.80
C ARG A 24 -0.78 -6.75 15.93
N ASP A 25 -1.54 -5.66 15.89
CA ASP A 25 -2.40 -5.28 17.02
C ASP A 25 -3.67 -6.14 17.11
N ASN A 26 -4.11 -6.73 15.99
CA ASN A 26 -5.28 -7.62 15.94
C ASN A 26 -4.92 -9.10 15.74
N LYS A 27 -3.63 -9.46 15.81
CA LYS A 27 -3.12 -10.84 15.69
C LYS A 27 -3.55 -11.54 14.39
N ILE A 28 -3.65 -10.77 13.31
CA ILE A 28 -3.92 -11.31 11.97
C ILE A 28 -2.61 -11.92 11.48
N ASN A 29 -2.65 -13.21 11.19
CA ASN A 29 -1.45 -13.98 10.88
C ASN A 29 -1.35 -14.21 9.37
N ILE A 30 -0.63 -13.34 8.67
CA ILE A 30 -0.32 -13.57 7.26
C ILE A 30 0.90 -14.50 7.16
N PRO A 31 0.81 -15.66 6.50
CA PRO A 31 1.93 -16.58 6.34
C PRO A 31 3.13 -15.91 5.67
N TYR A 32 4.34 -16.28 6.09
CA TYR A 32 5.55 -15.81 5.44
C TYR A 32 5.57 -16.19 3.96
N THR A 33 5.81 -15.21 3.09
CA THR A 33 5.82 -15.43 1.64
C THR A 33 7.14 -16.05 1.22
N ASN A 34 7.06 -17.27 0.69
CA ASN A 34 8.18 -17.98 0.08
C ASN A 34 7.86 -18.27 -1.38
N VAL A 35 8.73 -17.84 -2.29
CA VAL A 35 8.56 -17.97 -3.75
C VAL A 35 8.37 -19.43 -4.20
N ASP A 36 8.94 -20.40 -3.50
CA ASP A 36 8.87 -21.82 -3.89
C ASP A 36 7.57 -22.49 -3.45
N THR A 37 6.89 -21.96 -2.42
CA THR A 37 5.66 -22.53 -1.86
C THR A 37 4.42 -21.66 -2.08
N PHE A 38 4.59 -20.47 -2.64
CA PHE A 38 3.50 -19.59 -3.02
C PHE A 38 2.64 -20.25 -4.10
N GLY A 39 1.31 -20.15 -3.97
CA GLY A 39 0.31 -20.77 -4.83
C GLY A 39 0.21 -20.07 -6.18
N TRP A 40 1.27 -20.19 -6.98
CA TRP A 40 1.35 -19.52 -8.28
C TRP A 40 0.32 -20.00 -9.28
N ASP A 41 -0.05 -21.28 -9.23
CA ASP A 41 -1.07 -21.85 -10.13
C ASP A 41 -2.46 -21.33 -9.75
N GLU A 42 -2.72 -21.12 -8.47
CA GLU A 42 -3.93 -20.46 -7.96
C GLU A 42 -3.94 -18.98 -8.32
N LEU A 43 -2.84 -18.25 -8.08
CA LEU A 43 -2.74 -16.84 -8.46
C LEU A 43 -2.96 -16.66 -9.97
N GLU A 44 -2.38 -17.53 -10.80
CA GLU A 44 -2.58 -17.48 -12.24
C GLU A 44 -4.05 -17.69 -12.65
N LYS A 45 -4.83 -18.48 -11.90
CA LYS A 45 -6.28 -18.61 -12.15
C LYS A 45 -7.01 -17.33 -11.82
N GLU A 46 -6.68 -16.68 -10.71
CA GLU A 46 -7.28 -15.39 -10.34
C GLU A 46 -6.88 -14.28 -11.32
N LEU A 47 -5.61 -14.19 -11.72
CA LEU A 47 -5.18 -13.19 -12.70
C LEU A 47 -5.86 -13.36 -14.08
N LYS A 48 -6.29 -14.58 -14.44
CA LYS A 48 -7.10 -14.80 -15.65
C LYS A 48 -8.47 -14.14 -15.56
N SER A 49 -9.12 -14.17 -14.39
CA SER A 49 -10.42 -13.50 -14.20
C SER A 49 -10.27 -11.99 -14.08
N HIS A 50 -9.14 -11.50 -13.56
CA HIS A 50 -8.79 -10.07 -13.45
C HIS A 50 -7.98 -9.53 -14.65
N LYS A 51 -8.09 -10.16 -15.81
CA LYS A 51 -7.30 -9.79 -17.00
C LYS A 51 -7.53 -8.32 -17.38
N GLY A 52 -6.46 -7.55 -17.51
CA GLY A 52 -6.53 -6.12 -17.86
C GLY A 52 -6.78 -5.18 -16.67
N GLU A 53 -6.98 -5.71 -15.47
CA GLU A 53 -7.28 -4.92 -14.28
C GLU A 53 -6.00 -4.43 -13.57
N LEU A 54 -6.17 -3.44 -12.70
CA LEU A 54 -5.16 -3.07 -11.73
C LEU A 54 -5.18 -4.09 -10.59
N VAL A 55 -4.02 -4.65 -10.25
CA VAL A 55 -3.84 -5.59 -9.14
C VAL A 55 -2.87 -4.97 -8.16
N SER A 56 -3.22 -5.01 -6.87
CA SER A 56 -2.34 -4.48 -5.84
C SER A 56 -1.46 -5.54 -5.23
N VAL A 57 -0.23 -5.19 -4.88
CA VAL A 57 0.59 -5.91 -3.91
C VAL A 57 0.59 -5.09 -2.63
N SER A 58 0.14 -5.72 -1.55
CA SER A 58 0.18 -5.15 -0.22
C SER A 58 0.70 -6.18 0.79
N GLY A 59 0.84 -5.78 2.05
CA GLY A 59 1.57 -6.56 3.03
C GLY A 59 0.73 -6.96 4.24
N GLY A 60 1.00 -8.15 4.79
CA GLY A 60 0.97 -8.45 6.24
C GLY A 60 2.26 -8.04 6.97
N GLY A 61 3.29 -7.69 6.19
CA GLY A 61 4.50 -6.96 6.56
C GLY A 61 4.66 -5.76 5.62
N ASP A 62 5.86 -5.53 5.09
CA ASP A 62 6.08 -4.57 3.99
C ASP A 62 6.53 -5.32 2.73
N PRO A 63 5.90 -5.11 1.55
CA PRO A 63 6.28 -5.81 0.32
C PRO A 63 7.74 -5.62 -0.09
N LEU A 64 8.36 -4.48 0.22
CA LEU A 64 9.76 -4.20 -0.12
C LEU A 64 10.74 -4.58 1.01
N TYR A 65 10.28 -5.19 2.10
CA TYR A 65 11.18 -5.61 3.17
C TYR A 65 12.20 -6.65 2.68
N ASN A 66 13.49 -6.32 2.78
CA ASN A 66 14.61 -7.10 2.21
C ASN A 66 14.40 -7.44 0.72
N TYR A 67 13.99 -6.45 -0.09
CA TYR A 67 13.68 -6.65 -1.51
C TYR A 67 14.76 -7.45 -2.25
N GLU A 68 16.05 -7.23 -1.97
CA GLU A 68 17.13 -7.95 -2.66
C GLU A 68 17.07 -9.48 -2.51
N LYS A 69 16.46 -9.98 -1.44
CA LYS A 69 16.26 -11.42 -1.20
C LYS A 69 15.00 -11.96 -1.88
N ASN A 70 14.08 -11.08 -2.27
CA ASN A 70 12.76 -11.41 -2.79
C ASN A 70 12.61 -11.12 -4.29
N ILE A 71 13.68 -10.70 -4.98
CA ILE A 71 13.69 -10.42 -6.44
C ILE A 71 13.04 -11.55 -7.26
N LYS A 72 13.31 -12.83 -6.91
CA LYS A 72 12.72 -13.98 -7.64
C LYS A 72 11.19 -14.01 -7.58
N PHE A 73 10.60 -13.59 -6.45
CA PHE A 73 9.16 -13.49 -6.31
C PHE A 73 8.61 -12.41 -7.25
N TYR A 74 9.20 -11.22 -7.22
CA TYR A 74 8.80 -10.10 -8.07
C TYR A 74 8.95 -10.41 -9.56
N ASN A 75 10.07 -10.99 -9.98
CA ASN A 75 10.26 -11.40 -11.38
C ASN A 75 9.17 -12.37 -11.84
N ARG A 76 8.80 -13.36 -11.01
CA ARG A 76 7.75 -14.32 -11.34
C ARG A 76 6.36 -13.66 -11.36
N LEU A 77 6.09 -12.76 -10.43
CA LEU A 77 4.85 -11.99 -10.38
C LEU A 77 4.70 -11.12 -11.63
N LEU A 78 5.72 -10.33 -11.99
CA LEU A 78 5.69 -9.42 -13.14
C LEU A 78 5.45 -10.18 -14.45
N ILE A 79 6.08 -11.35 -14.64
CA ILE A 79 5.81 -12.23 -15.79
C ILE A 79 4.34 -12.66 -15.87
N LEU A 80 3.72 -12.99 -14.73
CA LEU A 80 2.30 -13.36 -14.69
C LEU A 80 1.38 -12.16 -14.94
N LEU A 81 1.69 -10.99 -14.37
CA LEU A 81 0.94 -9.77 -14.60
C LEU A 81 0.98 -9.39 -16.08
N GLU A 82 2.16 -9.40 -16.71
CA GLU A 82 2.34 -9.16 -18.14
C GLU A 82 1.52 -10.14 -18.99
N LYS A 83 1.56 -11.44 -18.65
CA LYS A 83 0.80 -12.49 -19.36
C LYS A 83 -0.70 -12.22 -19.39
N TYR A 84 -1.24 -11.60 -18.35
CA TYR A 84 -2.68 -11.29 -18.23
C TYR A 84 -3.00 -9.79 -18.39
N ASP A 85 -2.04 -9.00 -18.88
CA ASP A 85 -2.20 -7.54 -19.07
C ASP A 85 -2.66 -6.83 -17.77
N CYS A 86 -2.33 -7.41 -16.62
CA CYS A 86 -2.65 -6.82 -15.32
C CYS A 86 -1.61 -5.77 -14.96
N LYS A 87 -2.07 -4.64 -14.44
CA LYS A 87 -1.21 -3.53 -14.00
C LYS A 87 -0.90 -3.65 -12.53
N LEU A 88 0.29 -3.22 -12.11
CA LEU A 88 0.70 -3.29 -10.71
C LEU A 88 0.44 -1.97 -9.97
N GLU A 89 -0.24 -2.08 -8.82
CA GLU A 89 -0.21 -1.09 -7.74
C GLU A 89 0.61 -1.62 -6.55
N LEU A 90 1.67 -0.90 -6.16
CA LEU A 90 2.49 -1.29 -5.02
C LEU A 90 2.14 -0.47 -3.77
N HIS A 91 1.73 -1.12 -2.68
CA HIS A 91 1.60 -0.49 -1.38
C HIS A 91 2.81 -0.77 -0.50
N THR A 92 3.56 0.26 -0.13
CA THR A 92 4.79 0.13 0.67
C THR A 92 4.92 1.30 1.66
N SER A 93 5.63 1.10 2.75
CA SER A 93 6.10 2.18 3.63
C SER A 93 7.61 2.42 3.52
N ILE A 94 8.30 1.58 2.74
CA ILE A 94 9.73 1.66 2.46
C ILE A 94 9.94 2.32 1.10
N ILE A 95 10.87 3.28 1.05
CA ILE A 95 11.44 3.80 -0.19
C ILE A 95 12.72 3.01 -0.45
N ASP A 96 12.62 1.93 -1.22
CA ASP A 96 13.77 1.11 -1.64
C ASP A 96 14.26 1.57 -3.02
N THR A 97 15.55 1.90 -3.14
CA THR A 97 16.14 2.40 -4.39
C THR A 97 16.59 1.28 -5.33
N ASN A 98 16.53 0.02 -4.89
CA ASN A 98 16.84 -1.15 -5.72
C ASN A 98 15.61 -1.68 -6.45
N PHE A 99 14.41 -1.32 -6.00
CA PHE A 99 13.16 -1.65 -6.69
C PHE A 99 12.94 -0.68 -7.86
N ASP A 100 12.63 -1.21 -9.03
CA ASP A 100 12.30 -0.40 -10.20
C ASP A 100 10.80 -0.07 -10.18
N TYR A 101 10.45 1.14 -9.72
CA TYR A 101 9.05 1.54 -9.67
C TYR A 101 8.44 1.80 -11.05
N SER A 102 9.21 1.75 -12.14
CA SER A 102 8.65 1.83 -13.49
C SER A 102 7.83 0.60 -13.89
N ASP A 103 8.00 -0.52 -13.17
CA ASP A 103 7.14 -1.70 -13.28
C ASP A 103 5.72 -1.48 -12.71
N CYS A 104 5.50 -0.36 -12.01
CA CYS A 104 4.21 -0.04 -11.40
C CYS A 104 3.42 0.97 -12.23
N GLU A 105 2.12 0.74 -12.40
CA GLU A 105 1.20 1.79 -12.86
C GLU A 105 1.03 2.85 -11.77
N ARG A 106 0.96 2.41 -10.49
CA ARG A 106 0.79 3.28 -9.33
C ARG A 106 1.59 2.78 -8.12
N VAL A 107 2.14 3.72 -7.34
CA VAL A 107 2.78 3.40 -6.06
C VAL A 107 2.08 4.16 -4.95
N VAL A 108 1.77 3.45 -3.86
CA VAL A 108 1.11 3.98 -2.67
C VAL A 108 2.05 3.88 -1.49
N PHE A 109 2.59 5.03 -1.08
CA PHE A 109 3.44 5.13 0.10
C PHE A 109 2.61 5.31 1.37
N HIS A 110 2.79 4.44 2.35
CA HIS A 110 2.21 4.57 3.69
C HIS A 110 3.18 5.33 4.58
N PHE A 111 2.97 6.63 4.70
CA PHE A 111 3.79 7.52 5.53
C PHE A 111 3.14 7.78 6.89
N THR A 112 3.96 8.16 7.86
CA THR A 112 3.54 8.47 9.23
C THR A 112 3.75 9.94 9.57
N MET A 113 4.69 10.61 8.89
CA MET A 113 5.05 12.01 9.10
C MET A 113 5.13 12.81 7.78
N PRO A 114 4.87 14.13 7.80
CA PRO A 114 4.92 14.98 6.59
C PRO A 114 6.29 15.03 5.92
N ASN A 115 7.37 15.08 6.71
CA ASN A 115 8.75 15.19 6.22
C ASN A 115 9.20 14.04 5.32
N GLN A 116 8.49 12.90 5.31
CA GLN A 116 8.77 11.80 4.39
C GLN A 116 8.47 12.15 2.92
N ILE A 117 7.53 13.07 2.66
CA ILE A 117 7.29 13.60 1.31
C ILE A 117 8.53 14.37 0.84
N SER A 118 9.06 15.24 1.69
CA SER A 118 10.28 15.99 1.37
C SER A 118 11.50 15.07 1.17
N MET A 119 11.57 13.95 1.91
CA MET A 119 12.60 12.92 1.67
C MET A 119 12.45 12.25 0.31
N LEU A 120 11.23 11.84 -0.07
CA LEU A 120 10.93 11.26 -1.38
C LEU A 120 11.32 12.23 -2.51
N GLU A 121 10.95 13.50 -2.37
CA GLU A 121 11.34 14.58 -3.30
C GLU A 121 12.85 14.69 -3.47
N MET A 122 13.61 14.67 -2.37
CA MET A 122 15.07 14.75 -2.41
C MET A 122 15.71 13.54 -3.11
N MET A 123 15.15 12.35 -2.92
CA MET A 123 15.62 11.13 -3.56
C MET A 123 15.29 11.12 -5.06
N ALA A 124 14.07 11.48 -5.45
CA ALA A 124 13.64 11.47 -6.84
C ALA A 124 14.21 12.64 -7.69
N LYS A 125 14.58 13.78 -7.08
CA LYS A 125 15.19 14.93 -7.78
C LYS A 125 16.67 14.76 -8.15
N GLY A 126 17.27 13.58 -7.95
CA GLY A 126 18.55 13.24 -8.56
C GLY A 126 19.73 14.11 -8.11
N LYS A 127 19.95 14.26 -6.79
CA LYS A 127 21.22 14.81 -6.30
C LYS A 127 22.27 13.74 -5.95
N LYS A 128 21.87 12.47 -5.77
CA LYS A 128 22.79 11.35 -5.42
C LYS A 128 22.33 9.95 -5.83
N ILE A 129 21.02 9.70 -6.00
CA ILE A 129 20.43 8.39 -6.33
C ILE A 129 19.33 8.66 -7.34
N ASP A 130 19.31 7.92 -8.45
CA ASP A 130 18.25 8.03 -9.46
C ASP A 130 17.08 7.13 -9.06
N LEU A 131 16.18 7.66 -8.24
CA LEU A 131 14.90 7.02 -7.95
C LEU A 131 13.89 7.42 -9.02
N TYR A 132 13.54 6.49 -9.91
CA TYR A 132 12.48 6.69 -10.89
C TYR A 132 11.14 6.29 -10.27
N LEU A 133 10.19 7.22 -10.24
CA LEU A 133 8.82 6.99 -9.77
C LEU A 133 7.88 6.93 -10.99
N PRO A 134 6.79 6.15 -10.90
CA PRO A 134 5.80 6.10 -11.96
C PRO A 134 4.99 7.40 -12.00
N LYS A 135 4.14 7.51 -13.02
CA LYS A 135 3.27 8.67 -13.20
C LYS A 135 2.30 8.88 -12.02
N HIS A 136 1.83 7.79 -11.41
CA HIS A 136 0.85 7.84 -10.33
C HIS A 136 1.49 7.48 -8.99
N VAL A 137 1.60 8.47 -8.10
CA VAL A 137 2.17 8.31 -6.76
C VAL A 137 1.19 8.87 -5.75
N ARG A 138 0.74 7.98 -4.86
CA ARG A 138 -0.17 8.30 -3.76
C ARG A 138 0.57 8.21 -2.43
N VAL A 139 0.27 9.12 -1.51
CA VAL A 139 0.64 8.98 -0.10
C VAL A 139 -0.60 8.73 0.74
N VAL A 140 -0.49 7.78 1.67
CA VAL A 140 -1.54 7.38 2.60
C VAL A 140 -1.05 7.60 4.03
N TYR A 141 -1.88 8.24 4.84
CA TYR A 141 -1.67 8.39 6.27
C TYR A 141 -2.82 7.73 7.05
N VAL A 142 -2.50 6.84 7.99
CA VAL A 142 -3.49 6.31 8.93
C VAL A 142 -3.70 7.34 10.04
N VAL A 143 -4.95 7.77 10.22
CA VAL A 143 -5.28 8.88 11.13
C VAL A 143 -5.27 8.38 12.57
N GLN A 144 -4.35 8.90 13.36
CA GLN A 144 -4.14 8.49 14.75
C GLN A 144 -4.69 9.52 15.75
N GLU A 145 -4.78 9.13 17.01
CA GLU A 145 -5.34 9.96 18.10
C GLU A 145 -4.64 11.32 18.25
N HIS A 146 -3.32 11.35 18.06
CA HIS A 146 -2.52 12.57 18.22
C HIS A 146 -2.59 13.52 17.00
N TYR A 147 -3.28 13.14 15.93
CA TYR A 147 -3.41 13.99 14.75
C TYR A 147 -4.28 15.21 15.08
N SER A 148 -3.89 16.37 14.55
CA SER A 148 -4.65 17.61 14.64
C SER A 148 -5.01 18.12 13.24
N LYS A 149 -6.00 19.01 13.12
CA LYS A 149 -6.29 19.68 11.84
C LYS A 149 -5.07 20.41 11.28
N HIS A 150 -4.21 20.94 12.15
CA HIS A 150 -2.96 21.59 11.74
C HIS A 150 -2.02 20.60 11.05
N LEU A 151 -1.80 19.42 11.64
CA LEU A 151 -0.97 18.38 11.04
C LEU A 151 -1.54 17.89 9.69
N ILE A 152 -2.86 17.70 9.60
CA ILE A 152 -3.51 17.34 8.32
C ILE A 152 -3.21 18.40 7.25
N ASN A 153 -3.34 19.68 7.60
CA ASN A 153 -3.08 20.78 6.65
C ASN A 153 -1.61 20.90 6.28
N GLU A 154 -0.70 20.55 7.20
CA GLU A 154 0.73 20.47 6.91
C GLU A 154 1.02 19.37 5.87
N ILE A 155 0.42 18.18 6.03
CA ILE A 155 0.53 17.08 5.07
C ILE A 155 -0.01 17.51 3.70
N VAL A 156 -1.19 18.12 3.65
CA VAL A 156 -1.80 18.62 2.41
C VAL A 156 -0.87 19.60 1.70
N LYS A 157 -0.31 20.56 2.46
CA LYS A 157 0.64 21.53 1.93
C LYS A 157 1.91 20.87 1.40
N GLU A 158 2.45 19.85 2.06
CA GLU A 158 3.63 19.12 1.55
C GLU A 158 3.31 18.40 0.23
N VAL A 159 2.12 17.79 0.10
CA VAL A 159 1.66 17.18 -1.16
C VAL A 159 1.48 18.22 -2.26
N ASP A 160 0.83 19.36 -1.98
CA ASP A 160 0.64 20.44 -2.96
C ASP A 160 1.96 21.01 -3.49
N ASN A 161 3.03 20.93 -2.69
CA ASN A 161 4.37 21.36 -3.09
C ASN A 161 5.22 20.24 -3.73
N SER A 162 4.72 19.01 -3.75
CA SER A 162 5.42 17.86 -4.32
C SER A 162 5.37 17.89 -5.84
N SER A 163 6.49 17.56 -6.48
CA SER A 163 6.58 17.35 -7.93
C SER A 163 6.26 15.92 -8.33
N TRP A 164 6.21 14.99 -7.37
CA TRP A 164 6.06 13.55 -7.63
C TRP A 164 4.75 12.99 -7.08
N VAL A 165 4.35 13.36 -5.86
CA VAL A 165 3.11 12.90 -5.24
C VAL A 165 1.94 13.64 -5.86
N ASN A 166 0.97 12.89 -6.38
CA ASN A 166 -0.20 13.44 -7.07
C ASN A 166 -1.54 12.98 -6.47
N GLU A 167 -1.52 12.12 -5.45
CA GLU A 167 -2.71 11.72 -4.72
C GLU A 167 -2.44 11.66 -3.22
N LEU A 168 -3.35 12.22 -2.42
CA LEU A 168 -3.30 12.17 -0.95
C LEU A 168 -4.50 11.41 -0.42
N SER A 169 -4.28 10.56 0.55
CA SER A 169 -5.36 9.92 1.26
C SER A 169 -5.11 9.75 2.75
N PHE A 170 -6.20 9.84 3.49
CA PHE A 170 -6.25 9.56 4.91
C PHE A 170 -7.08 8.31 5.12
N ARG A 171 -6.56 7.34 5.88
CA ARG A 171 -7.25 6.10 6.17
C ARG A 171 -7.71 6.08 7.62
N GLN A 172 -8.96 5.69 7.83
CA GLN A 172 -9.53 5.47 9.15
C GLN A 172 -8.74 4.38 9.90
N MET A 173 -8.36 4.64 11.14
CA MET A 173 -7.61 3.68 11.95
C MET A 173 -8.53 2.59 12.52
N ILE A 174 -7.96 1.39 12.69
CA ILE A 174 -8.54 0.32 13.51
C ILE A 174 -7.66 0.17 14.74
N ASN A 175 -8.30 0.16 15.91
CA ASN A 175 -7.60 0.01 17.18
C ASN A 175 -7.24 -1.46 17.45
N LYS A 176 -6.54 -1.69 18.56
CA LYS A 176 -6.12 -3.03 19.03
C LYS A 176 -7.26 -4.00 19.38
N ASN A 177 -8.50 -3.52 19.40
CA ASN A 177 -9.70 -4.33 19.65
C ASN A 177 -10.46 -4.63 18.35
N GLY A 178 -9.89 -4.32 17.18
CA GLY A 178 -10.52 -4.53 15.88
C GLY A 178 -11.62 -3.51 15.56
N GLN A 179 -11.69 -2.40 16.28
CA GLN A 179 -12.75 -1.40 16.13
C GLN A 179 -12.24 -0.16 15.39
N THR A 180 -13.07 0.36 14.48
CA THR A 180 -12.81 1.62 13.79
C THR A 180 -12.79 2.80 14.77
N THR A 181 -11.89 3.75 14.54
CA THR A 181 -11.84 5.02 15.27
C THR A 181 -12.32 6.16 14.38
N TYR A 182 -12.69 7.29 14.97
CA TYR A 182 -13.30 8.43 14.26
C TYR A 182 -12.51 9.73 14.50
N TYR A 183 -11.19 9.63 14.62
CA TYR A 183 -10.33 10.80 14.79
C TYR A 183 -10.44 11.75 13.61
N LEU A 184 -10.74 13.03 13.90
CA LEU A 184 -10.94 14.09 12.90
C LEU A 184 -11.96 13.74 11.79
N HIS A 185 -12.88 12.82 12.04
CA HIS A 185 -13.74 12.21 11.02
C HIS A 185 -14.54 13.24 10.20
N ASP A 186 -15.29 14.13 10.87
CA ASP A 186 -16.08 15.16 10.17
C ASP A 186 -15.20 16.06 9.29
N TYR A 187 -14.03 16.44 9.80
CA TYR A 187 -13.07 17.28 9.07
C TYR A 187 -12.51 16.57 7.84
N LEU A 188 -12.18 15.28 7.97
CA LEU A 188 -11.67 14.47 6.88
C LEU A 188 -12.74 14.15 5.84
N LYS A 189 -14.01 13.99 6.25
CA LYS A 189 -15.14 13.87 5.34
C LYS A 189 -15.40 15.15 4.55
N GLU A 190 -15.27 16.31 5.19
CA GLU A 190 -15.44 17.61 4.54
C GLU A 190 -14.45 17.81 3.38
N GLY A 191 -13.20 17.36 3.52
CA GLY A 191 -12.18 17.47 2.46
C GLY A 191 -12.12 16.29 1.48
N HIS A 192 -12.89 15.22 1.68
CA HIS A 192 -12.90 14.03 0.81
C HIS A 192 -13.35 14.38 -0.62
N LYS A 193 -12.67 13.84 -1.64
CA LYS A 193 -12.87 14.14 -3.08
C LYS A 193 -12.59 15.59 -3.49
N GLY A 194 -12.04 16.40 -2.57
CA GLY A 194 -11.49 17.72 -2.87
C GLY A 194 -9.97 17.68 -2.72
N ASN A 195 -9.50 17.95 -1.52
CA ASN A 195 -8.07 18.06 -1.20
C ASN A 195 -7.41 16.69 -0.93
N TRP A 196 -8.20 15.67 -0.59
CA TRP A 196 -7.73 14.31 -0.34
C TRP A 196 -8.87 13.30 -0.54
N TYR A 197 -8.55 12.01 -0.50
CA TYR A 197 -9.54 10.96 -0.27
C TYR A 197 -9.48 10.48 1.18
N TYR A 198 -10.58 10.61 1.91
CA TYR A 198 -10.76 9.93 3.18
C TYR A 198 -11.34 8.53 2.96
N ILE A 199 -10.59 7.50 3.35
CA ILE A 199 -10.95 6.08 3.20
C ILE A 199 -11.43 5.58 4.55
N GLU A 200 -12.74 5.39 4.68
CA GLU A 200 -13.33 4.67 5.80
C GLU A 200 -13.06 3.18 5.67
N GLN A 201 -13.03 2.47 6.79
CA GLN A 201 -12.85 1.02 6.75
C GLN A 201 -14.11 0.37 6.20
N ASN A 202 -13.94 -0.32 5.09
CA ASN A 202 -14.86 -1.29 4.53
C ASN A 202 -14.01 -2.24 3.67
N ASP A 203 -14.18 -3.53 3.87
CA ASP A 203 -13.46 -4.56 3.11
C ASP A 203 -14.12 -4.70 1.75
N TYR A 204 -13.50 -4.08 0.75
CA TYR A 204 -13.97 -4.11 -0.63
C TYR A 204 -13.06 -4.89 -1.56
N ASN A 205 -11.93 -5.42 -1.06
CA ASN A 205 -10.96 -6.11 -1.89
C ASN A 205 -11.05 -7.62 -1.71
N GLU A 206 -10.70 -8.33 -2.77
CA GLU A 206 -10.37 -9.75 -2.72
C GLU A 206 -8.88 -9.87 -2.37
N TYR A 207 -8.56 -10.56 -1.28
CA TYR A 207 -7.20 -10.72 -0.79
C TYR A 207 -6.66 -12.07 -1.19
N PHE A 208 -5.68 -12.11 -2.10
CA PHE A 208 -4.95 -13.35 -2.38
C PHE A 208 -3.89 -13.58 -1.31
N VAL A 209 -4.10 -14.60 -0.48
CA VAL A 209 -3.23 -14.95 0.65
C VAL A 209 -2.63 -16.32 0.40
N GLN A 210 -1.32 -16.35 0.10
CA GLN A 210 -0.53 -17.55 -0.18
C GLN A 210 -0.99 -18.39 -1.38
N ASN A 211 -2.21 -18.92 -1.35
CA ASN A 211 -2.79 -19.83 -2.34
C ASN A 211 -4.33 -19.80 -2.43
N HIS A 212 -4.99 -18.84 -1.77
CA HIS A 212 -6.45 -18.72 -1.78
C HIS A 212 -6.90 -17.26 -1.68
N LEU A 213 -8.17 -17.00 -1.98
CA LEU A 213 -8.81 -15.69 -1.78
C LEU A 213 -9.48 -15.61 -0.41
N GLU A 214 -9.38 -14.45 0.19
CA GLU A 214 -10.10 -14.02 1.39
C GLU A 214 -10.84 -12.72 1.09
N CYS A 215 -12.04 -12.55 1.64
CA CYS A 215 -12.86 -11.34 1.39
C CYS A 215 -12.96 -10.42 2.62
N GLU A 216 -12.43 -10.87 3.77
CA GLU A 216 -12.45 -10.11 5.02
C GLU A 216 -11.06 -10.17 5.66
N TYR A 217 -10.30 -9.07 5.63
CA TYR A 217 -8.89 -9.15 6.04
C TYR A 217 -8.73 -9.38 7.54
N LEU A 218 -9.67 -8.90 8.36
CA LEU A 218 -9.69 -9.15 9.83
C LEU A 218 -9.91 -10.63 10.18
N LYS A 219 -10.39 -11.43 9.23
CA LYS A 219 -10.70 -12.85 9.43
C LYS A 219 -9.66 -13.79 8.81
N ILE A 220 -8.63 -13.27 8.15
CA ILE A 220 -7.53 -14.09 7.61
C ILE A 220 -6.87 -14.85 8.76
N LYS A 221 -6.74 -16.17 8.61
CA LYS A 221 -6.21 -17.09 9.62
C LYS A 221 -4.97 -17.83 9.15
#